data_AF-A0A348RYX3-F1
#
_entry.id   AF-A0A348RYX3-F1
#
_cell.length_a   1.000
_cell.length_b   1.000
_cell.length_c   1.000
_cell.angle_alpha   90.00
_cell.angle_beta   90.00
_cell.angle_gamma   90.00
#
_symmetry.space_group_name_H-M   'P 1'
#
loop_
_entity.id
_entity.type
_entity.pdbx_description
1 polymer ?
#
loop_
_entity_poly.entity_id
_entity_poly.type
_entity_poly.pdbx_seq_one_letter_code
_entity_poly.pdbx_strand_id
1 'polypeptide(L)'
;VGDIAGRVMNRRVRLLFLFVLFMALTIVLAIFGLVIASVFKMYPSAIFPCLVQIPLAVLIGVWLHQKGVRLLLPSLFALGIMYATVVFGDVSILHQINSTLQAQSIFTWVVILLVYSYIASVLPVWTLLQPRDFINSLQLITALGLIVIGLVGAAFMGGAPIPGNPERPPLEIVAPALNLMPEGAPFIFPFLFITIACGAISGFHCLVSSGTSSKQLKSEPDARFVGFGSMLIEGFLATLVIIACTAGLGLGAEVKGELLIGENAWAARYASWSSAGALGAKVGAFVDGAANFLKAIGIPAQVALALMGVLVASFAGTTLDTACRLQRYVVQELASTFNCKEPGVSNPLALLQNKHGATLFAIVIAALVAVAPAPGQLNWSFETAGKGGLILWPLFGATNQLLAGLAFLVITFHLWRRGKPVWFIALPMVFMLIMPMWAMIVQLFFGSGGSKSWIESGNWIVVLVGLATIALEMWMLVEAAFMFPRAKGVLEAQARDEGITQPAETS
;
A
#
# COMPACT_ATOMS: atom_id res chain seq x y z
N VAL A 1 -5.93 -14.71 7.74
CA VAL A 1 -7.04 -15.18 6.86
C VAL A 1 -6.77 -16.54 6.22
N GLY A 2 -5.54 -16.87 5.79
CA GLY A 2 -5.22 -18.17 5.17
C GLY A 2 -5.58 -19.40 6.03
N ASP A 3 -5.24 -19.39 7.32
CA ASP A 3 -5.64 -20.47 8.24
C ASP A 3 -7.15 -20.59 8.44
N ILE A 4 -7.89 -19.47 8.37
CA ILE A 4 -9.35 -19.48 8.43
C ILE A 4 -9.90 -20.12 7.16
N ALA A 5 -9.33 -19.79 5.99
CA ALA A 5 -9.70 -20.41 4.73
C ALA A 5 -9.49 -21.94 4.78
N GLY A 6 -8.41 -22.41 5.40
CA GLY A 6 -8.17 -23.85 5.61
C GLY A 6 -9.24 -24.56 6.41
N ARG A 7 -9.65 -23.97 7.54
CA ARG A 7 -10.67 -24.55 8.44
C ARG A 7 -12.07 -24.47 7.88
N VAL A 8 -12.40 -23.33 7.25
CA VAL A 8 -13.74 -23.07 6.71
C VAL A 8 -13.95 -23.76 5.35
N MET A 9 -12.89 -23.98 4.57
CA MET A 9 -12.99 -24.58 3.25
C MET A 9 -12.28 -25.94 3.23
N ASN A 10 -10.98 -25.96 2.89
CA ASN A 10 -10.14 -27.15 2.97
C ASN A 10 -8.64 -26.79 2.96
N ARG A 11 -7.77 -27.78 3.20
CA ARG A 11 -6.31 -27.60 3.20
C ARG A 11 -5.73 -27.14 1.86
N ARG A 12 -6.34 -27.50 0.73
CA ARG A 12 -5.88 -27.09 -0.60
C ARG A 12 -6.08 -25.59 -0.80
N VAL A 13 -7.26 -25.08 -0.46
CA VAL A 13 -7.59 -23.65 -0.52
C VAL A 13 -6.68 -22.83 0.38
N ARG A 14 -6.33 -23.34 1.58
CA ARG A 14 -5.31 -22.71 2.44
C ARG A 14 -3.98 -22.52 1.69
N LEU A 15 -3.48 -23.56 1.03
CA LEU A 15 -2.22 -23.50 0.29
C LEU A 15 -2.32 -22.52 -0.88
N LEU A 16 -3.39 -22.58 -1.68
CA LEU A 16 -3.61 -21.67 -2.80
C LEU A 16 -3.64 -20.21 -2.32
N PHE A 17 -4.36 -19.94 -1.23
CA PHE A 17 -4.43 -18.62 -0.62
C PHE A 17 -3.04 -18.13 -0.16
N LEU A 18 -2.25 -18.99 0.49
CA LEU A 18 -0.89 -18.64 0.93
C LEU A 18 0.05 -18.33 -0.23
N PHE A 19 -0.07 -19.02 -1.37
CA PHE A 19 0.70 -18.69 -2.57
C PHE A 19 0.29 -17.34 -3.17
N VAL A 20 -1.01 -17.04 -3.24
CA VAL A 20 -1.50 -15.73 -3.68
C VAL A 20 -0.99 -14.62 -2.75
N LEU A 21 -1.04 -14.84 -1.43
CA LEU A 21 -0.49 -13.92 -0.44
C LEU A 21 1.00 -13.69 -0.64
N PHE A 22 1.76 -14.77 -0.77
CA PHE A 22 3.21 -14.72 -0.91
C PHE A 22 3.62 -13.88 -2.12
N MET A 23 2.92 -14.06 -3.24
CA MET A 23 3.13 -13.30 -4.46
C MET A 23 2.73 -11.83 -4.29
N ALA A 24 1.53 -11.55 -3.77
CA ALA A 24 1.05 -10.18 -3.56
C ALA A 24 1.96 -9.37 -2.62
N LEU A 25 2.39 -9.97 -1.51
CA LEU A 25 3.28 -9.33 -0.54
C LEU A 25 4.70 -9.14 -1.09
N THR A 26 5.21 -10.06 -1.91
CA THR A 26 6.48 -9.86 -2.65
C THR A 26 6.39 -8.62 -3.55
N ILE A 27 5.28 -8.46 -4.28
CA ILE A 27 5.03 -7.30 -5.13
C ILE A 27 4.99 -6.01 -4.30
N VAL A 28 4.27 -6.01 -3.17
CA VAL A 28 4.19 -4.86 -2.25
C VAL A 28 5.58 -4.46 -1.75
N LEU A 29 6.40 -5.42 -1.31
CA LEU A 29 7.76 -5.14 -0.82
C LEU A 29 8.64 -4.48 -1.88
N ALA A 30 8.60 -4.97 -3.12
CA ALA A 30 9.38 -4.43 -4.22
C ALA A 30 8.90 -3.02 -4.62
N ILE A 31 7.59 -2.78 -4.61
CA ILE A 31 6.98 -1.52 -5.06
C ILE A 31 7.08 -0.41 -4.00
N PHE A 32 6.78 -0.70 -2.73
CA PHE A 32 6.71 0.37 -1.72
C PHE A 32 8.08 0.97 -1.41
N GLY A 33 9.16 0.18 -1.51
CA GLY A 33 10.52 0.72 -1.49
C GLY A 33 10.76 1.75 -2.59
N LEU A 34 10.25 1.51 -3.80
CA LEU A 34 10.32 2.44 -4.92
C LEU A 34 9.47 3.70 -4.72
N VAL A 35 8.28 3.56 -4.14
CA VAL A 35 7.40 4.70 -3.81
C VAL A 35 8.14 5.65 -2.88
N ILE A 36 8.67 5.14 -1.76
CA ILE A 36 9.39 5.95 -0.76
C ILE A 36 10.63 6.58 -1.38
N ALA A 37 11.44 5.82 -2.12
CA ALA A 37 12.62 6.35 -2.82
C ALA A 37 12.26 7.47 -3.81
N SER A 38 11.14 7.32 -4.53
CA SER A 38 10.64 8.34 -5.46
C SER A 38 10.19 9.60 -4.73
N VAL A 39 9.49 9.45 -3.60
CA VAL A 39 9.09 10.59 -2.76
C VAL A 39 10.32 11.33 -2.24
N PHE A 40 11.33 10.63 -1.71
CA PHE A 40 12.57 11.27 -1.23
C PHE A 40 13.34 11.99 -2.33
N LYS A 41 13.27 11.50 -3.58
CA LYS A 41 13.85 12.17 -4.75
C LYS A 41 13.10 13.45 -5.14
N MET A 42 11.77 13.42 -5.13
CA MET A 42 10.93 14.55 -5.55
C MET A 42 10.78 15.60 -4.45
N TYR A 43 10.70 15.17 -3.19
CA TYR A 43 10.42 15.97 -2.01
C TYR A 43 11.47 15.69 -0.92
N PRO A 44 12.71 16.17 -1.09
CA PRO A 44 13.82 15.88 -0.18
C PRO A 44 13.58 16.39 1.25
N SER A 45 12.75 17.43 1.42
CA SER A 45 12.33 17.94 2.73
C SER A 45 11.57 16.92 3.58
N ALA A 46 11.09 15.81 2.99
CA ALA A 46 10.46 14.72 3.73
C ALA A 46 11.46 13.71 4.33
N ILE A 47 12.73 13.69 3.89
CA ILE A 47 13.72 12.69 4.30
C ILE A 47 14.01 12.81 5.80
N PHE A 48 14.46 13.97 6.25
CA PHE A 48 14.83 14.17 7.65
C PHE A 48 13.69 13.90 8.64
N PRO A 49 12.44 14.41 8.45
CA PRO A 49 11.31 14.04 9.29
C PRO A 49 11.07 12.53 9.37
N CYS A 50 11.06 11.83 8.23
CA CYS A 50 10.86 10.38 8.20
C CYS A 50 11.98 9.62 8.93
N LEU A 51 13.23 10.10 8.85
CA LEU A 51 14.36 9.51 9.57
C LEU A 51 14.26 9.71 11.09
N VAL A 52 13.88 10.92 11.55
CA VAL A 52 13.69 11.22 12.98
C VAL A 52 12.54 10.42 13.59
N GLN A 53 11.53 10.09 12.79
CA GLN A 53 10.39 9.31 13.24
C GLN A 53 10.77 7.92 13.76
N ILE A 54 11.80 7.27 13.18
CA ILE A 54 12.23 5.92 13.56
C ILE A 54 12.75 5.87 15.01
N PRO A 55 13.80 6.61 15.40
CA PRO A 55 14.28 6.61 16.78
C PRO A 55 13.23 7.12 17.76
N LEU A 56 12.41 8.10 17.36
CA LEU A 56 11.32 8.61 18.19
C LEU A 56 10.28 7.52 18.52
N ALA A 57 9.91 6.71 17.53
CA ALA A 57 9.04 5.56 17.73
C ALA A 57 9.67 4.52 18.67
N VAL A 58 10.96 4.23 18.52
CA VAL A 58 11.68 3.30 19.41
C VAL A 58 11.71 3.82 20.85
N LEU A 59 12.01 5.11 21.06
CA LEU A 59 12.02 5.73 22.38
C LEU A 59 10.66 5.64 23.06
N ILE A 60 9.58 5.93 22.32
CA ILE A 60 8.21 5.82 22.84
C ILE A 60 7.85 4.36 23.12
N GLY A 61 8.22 3.42 22.24
CA GLY A 61 7.97 2.00 22.42
C GLY A 61 8.62 1.45 23.70
N VAL A 62 9.90 1.79 23.93
CA VAL A 62 10.63 1.41 25.15
C VAL A 62 10.03 2.08 26.38
N TRP A 63 9.71 3.37 26.31
CA TRP A 63 9.12 4.10 27.44
C TRP A 63 7.74 3.55 27.83
N LEU A 64 6.91 3.21 26.83
CA LEU A 64 5.60 2.59 27.02
C LEU A 64 5.73 1.24 27.74
N HIS A 65 6.62 0.37 27.26
CA HIS A 65 6.83 -0.96 27.81
C HIS A 65 7.35 -0.90 29.25
N GLN A 66 8.22 0.07 29.57
CA GLN A 66 8.82 0.16 30.92
C GLN A 66 7.93 0.85 31.97
N LYS A 67 7.07 1.81 31.58
CA LYS A 67 6.35 2.66 32.54
C LYS A 67 4.83 2.53 32.53
N GLY A 68 4.25 1.71 31.65
CA GLY A 68 2.79 1.46 31.61
C GLY A 68 1.95 2.73 31.35
N VAL A 69 2.54 3.75 30.73
CA VAL A 69 1.89 5.05 30.50
C VAL A 69 0.90 4.94 29.33
N ARG A 70 -0.19 5.71 29.35
CA ARG A 70 -1.13 5.76 28.22
C ARG A 70 -0.43 6.34 26.98
N LEU A 71 -0.55 5.64 25.84
CA LEU A 71 0.08 5.96 24.54
C LEU A 71 -0.12 7.40 24.05
N LEU A 72 -1.24 8.05 24.40
CA LEU A 72 -1.66 9.30 23.78
C LEU A 72 -0.70 10.47 24.06
N LEU A 73 -0.29 10.70 25.31
CA LEU A 73 0.55 11.86 25.67
C LEU A 73 1.96 11.80 25.04
N PRO A 74 2.72 10.70 25.16
CA PRO A 74 4.02 10.58 24.48
C PRO A 74 3.92 10.74 22.96
N SER A 75 2.82 10.26 22.38
CA SER A 75 2.61 10.32 20.93
C SER A 75 2.20 11.71 20.44
N LEU A 76 1.47 12.49 21.24
CA LEU A 76 1.23 13.90 20.95
C LEU A 76 2.53 14.73 21.02
N PHE A 77 3.40 14.42 21.98
CA PHE A 77 4.73 15.02 22.04
C PHE A 77 5.57 14.65 20.80
N ALA A 78 5.56 13.38 20.39
CA ALA A 78 6.20 12.97 19.15
C ALA A 78 5.62 13.66 17.92
N LEU A 79 4.30 13.80 17.84
CA LEU A 79 3.66 14.53 16.75
C LEU A 79 4.12 15.99 16.70
N GLY A 80 4.26 16.65 17.85
CA GLY A 80 4.83 18.00 17.94
C GLY A 80 6.26 18.08 17.42
N ILE A 81 7.11 17.13 17.80
CA ILE A 81 8.49 17.01 17.26
C ILE A 81 8.46 16.78 15.75
N MET A 82 7.59 15.89 15.26
CA MET A 82 7.44 15.62 13.82
C MET A 82 7.03 16.87 13.05
N TYR A 83 6.14 17.71 13.59
CA TYR A 83 5.82 18.98 12.94
C TYR A 83 6.97 19.99 13.00
N ALA A 84 7.72 20.03 14.09
CA ALA A 84 8.93 20.84 14.17
C ALA A 84 9.97 20.40 13.12
N THR A 85 10.15 19.10 12.90
CA THR A 85 11.05 18.61 11.84
C THR A 85 10.50 18.88 10.44
N VAL A 86 9.18 18.93 10.23
CA VAL A 86 8.63 19.35 8.93
C VAL A 86 8.92 20.83 8.65
N VAL A 87 8.85 21.70 9.66
CA VAL A 87 9.08 23.14 9.50
C VAL A 87 10.57 23.48 9.39
N PHE A 88 11.40 22.85 10.22
CA PHE A 88 12.83 23.19 10.34
C PHE A 88 13.76 22.14 9.73
N GLY A 89 13.25 20.99 9.26
CA GLY A 89 14.07 19.86 8.82
C GLY A 89 14.70 20.01 7.44
N ASP A 90 14.49 21.14 6.78
CA ASP A 90 15.08 21.45 5.48
C ASP A 90 15.71 22.86 5.46
N VAL A 91 16.31 23.26 6.58
CA VAL A 91 17.04 24.53 6.70
C VAL A 91 18.53 24.30 6.95
N SER A 92 19.39 25.13 6.35
CA SER A 92 20.84 25.17 6.59
C SER A 92 21.51 23.77 6.50
N ILE A 93 22.08 23.26 7.59
CA ILE A 93 22.77 21.97 7.66
C ILE A 93 21.82 20.81 7.35
N LEU A 94 20.56 20.88 7.79
CA LEU A 94 19.58 19.82 7.54
C LEU A 94 19.20 19.76 6.06
N HIS A 95 19.16 20.90 5.38
CA HIS A 95 19.02 20.94 3.92
C HIS A 95 20.18 20.22 3.21
N GLN A 96 21.42 20.41 3.67
CA GLN A 96 22.58 19.70 3.11
C GLN A 96 22.52 18.18 3.33
N ILE A 97 22.00 17.74 4.48
CA ILE A 97 21.75 16.32 4.75
C ILE A 97 20.71 15.78 3.78
N ASN A 98 19.57 16.47 3.63
CA ASN A 98 18.52 16.09 2.70
C ASN A 98 19.03 16.04 1.27
N SER A 99 19.79 17.03 0.80
CA SER A 99 20.33 17.07 -0.55
C SER A 99 21.34 15.96 -0.82
N THR A 100 22.20 15.64 0.17
CA THR A 100 23.17 14.54 0.08
C THR A 100 22.47 13.18 -0.02
N LEU A 101 21.40 12.99 0.77
CA LEU A 101 20.60 11.77 0.76
C LEU A 101 19.71 11.69 -0.50
N GLN A 102 19.20 12.83 -0.99
CA GLN A 102 18.49 12.94 -2.25
C GLN A 102 19.39 12.57 -3.44
N ALA A 103 20.69 12.86 -3.38
CA ALA A 103 21.63 12.53 -4.46
C ALA A 103 21.79 11.01 -4.68
N GLN A 104 21.55 10.17 -3.65
CA GLN A 104 21.67 8.71 -3.73
C GLN A 104 20.74 8.11 -4.78
N SER A 105 21.15 7.03 -5.45
CA SER A 105 20.31 6.40 -6.48
C SER A 105 19.01 5.83 -5.89
N ILE A 106 17.97 5.67 -6.73
CA ILE A 106 16.72 4.99 -6.32
C ILE A 106 17.02 3.58 -5.81
N PHE A 107 17.94 2.86 -6.48
CA PHE A 107 18.35 1.54 -6.07
C PHE A 107 18.98 1.53 -4.66
N THR A 108 19.88 2.46 -4.37
CA THR A 108 20.50 2.61 -3.05
C THR A 108 19.43 2.77 -1.97
N TRP A 109 18.42 3.62 -2.22
CA TRP A 109 17.29 3.79 -1.31
C TRP A 109 16.47 2.53 -1.12
N VAL A 110 16.16 1.80 -2.20
CA VAL A 110 15.43 0.53 -2.11
C VAL A 110 16.20 -0.47 -1.23
N VAL A 111 17.52 -0.59 -1.41
CA VAL A 111 18.36 -1.47 -0.57
C VAL A 111 18.33 -1.04 0.89
N ILE A 112 18.50 0.26 1.18
CA ILE A 112 18.42 0.80 2.55
C ILE A 112 17.06 0.48 3.18
N LEU A 113 15.98 0.69 2.45
CA LEU A 113 14.60 0.45 2.92
C LEU A 113 14.32 -1.04 3.14
N LEU A 114 14.86 -1.92 2.30
CA LEU A 114 14.76 -3.37 2.49
C LEU A 114 15.54 -3.82 3.73
N VAL A 115 16.76 -3.33 3.93
CA VAL A 115 17.55 -3.61 5.16
C VAL A 115 16.83 -3.08 6.40
N TYR A 116 16.26 -1.87 6.32
CA TYR A 116 15.43 -1.32 7.38
C TYR A 116 14.21 -2.22 7.66
N SER A 117 13.52 -2.67 6.60
CA SER A 117 12.35 -3.53 6.70
C SER A 117 12.67 -4.89 7.34
N TYR A 118 13.89 -5.43 7.11
CA TYR A 118 14.38 -6.60 7.83
C TYR A 118 14.38 -6.37 9.35
N ILE A 119 15.02 -5.29 9.78
CA ILE A 119 15.13 -4.92 11.19
C ILE A 119 13.73 -4.73 11.77
N ALA A 120 12.89 -3.95 11.07
CA ALA A 120 11.53 -3.66 11.51
C ALA A 120 10.64 -4.90 11.61
N SER A 121 10.80 -5.91 10.75
CA SER A 121 10.03 -7.17 10.76
C SER A 121 10.44 -8.14 11.89
N VAL A 122 11.72 -8.15 12.24
CA VAL A 122 12.32 -9.05 13.24
C VAL A 122 12.14 -8.53 14.67
N LEU A 123 12.11 -7.21 14.86
CA LEU A 123 11.88 -6.58 16.16
C LEU A 123 10.47 -6.91 16.71
N PRO A 124 10.28 -6.90 18.04
CA PRO A 124 8.96 -6.99 18.64
C PRO A 124 8.03 -5.87 18.16
N VAL A 125 6.73 -6.16 18.05
CA VAL A 125 5.72 -5.23 17.55
C VAL A 125 5.68 -3.93 18.38
N TRP A 126 5.80 -4.04 19.70
CA TRP A 126 5.76 -2.90 20.62
C TRP A 126 6.98 -1.98 20.52
N THR A 127 8.13 -2.47 20.04
CA THR A 127 9.38 -1.69 20.02
C THR A 127 9.36 -0.65 18.91
N LEU A 128 8.85 -0.98 17.72
CA LEU A 128 8.90 -0.08 16.56
C LEU A 128 7.55 0.03 15.85
N LEU A 129 6.95 -1.08 15.41
CA LEU A 129 5.77 -1.06 14.55
C LEU A 129 4.58 -0.35 15.22
N GLN A 130 4.19 -0.78 16.43
CA GLN A 130 3.05 -0.21 17.14
C GLN A 130 3.20 1.29 17.47
N PRO A 131 4.30 1.78 18.09
CA PRO A 131 4.46 3.21 18.36
C PRO A 131 4.59 4.03 17.07
N ARG A 132 5.24 3.50 16.02
CA ARG A 132 5.36 4.18 14.73
C ARG A 132 4.00 4.32 14.04
N ASP A 133 3.21 3.25 14.02
CA ASP A 133 1.87 3.23 13.44
C ASP A 133 0.94 4.21 14.16
N PHE A 134 1.08 4.33 15.49
CA PHE A 134 0.30 5.29 16.26
C PHE A 134 0.68 6.75 15.95
N ILE A 135 1.99 7.07 15.88
CA ILE A 135 2.48 8.39 15.45
C ILE A 135 1.96 8.72 14.04
N ASN A 136 2.03 7.75 13.11
CA ASN A 136 1.55 7.94 11.74
C ASN A 136 0.05 8.08 11.63
N SER A 137 -0.72 7.36 12.46
CA SER A 137 -2.18 7.50 12.50
C SER A 137 -2.58 8.89 12.98
N LEU A 138 -1.90 9.42 14.01
CA LEU A 138 -2.11 10.80 14.44
C LEU A 138 -1.74 11.79 13.34
N GLN A 139 -0.58 11.59 12.69
CA GLN A 139 -0.14 12.44 11.58
C GLN A 139 -1.12 12.40 10.39
N LEU A 140 -1.68 11.24 10.07
CA LEU A 140 -2.70 11.09 9.03
C LEU A 140 -3.94 11.92 9.38
N ILE A 141 -4.46 11.80 10.60
CA ILE A 141 -5.64 12.54 11.05
C ILE A 141 -5.40 14.06 11.01
N THR A 142 -4.25 14.51 11.51
CA THR A 142 -3.92 15.94 11.53
C THR A 142 -3.62 16.50 10.14
N ALA A 143 -2.92 15.76 9.28
CA ALA A 143 -2.71 16.15 7.89
C ALA A 143 -4.03 16.22 7.12
N LEU A 144 -4.95 15.27 7.33
CA LEU A 144 -6.28 15.29 6.75
C LEU A 144 -7.08 16.52 7.20
N GLY A 145 -7.03 16.83 8.50
CA GLY A 145 -7.62 18.05 9.05
C GLY A 145 -7.05 19.32 8.38
N LEU A 146 -5.73 19.40 8.20
CA LEU A 146 -5.09 20.52 7.51
C LEU A 146 -5.49 20.61 6.03
N ILE A 147 -5.60 19.48 5.33
CA ILE A 147 -6.09 19.44 3.94
C ILE A 147 -7.53 19.97 3.88
N VAL A 148 -8.41 19.56 4.80
CA VAL A 148 -9.81 20.03 4.84
C VAL A 148 -9.87 21.53 5.15
N ILE A 149 -9.12 22.00 6.16
CA ILE A 149 -9.06 23.43 6.49
C ILE A 149 -8.50 24.23 5.31
N GLY A 150 -7.45 23.73 4.67
CA GLY A 150 -6.86 24.33 3.47
C GLY A 150 -7.82 24.38 2.30
N LEU A 151 -8.58 23.30 2.07
CA LEU A 151 -9.60 23.22 1.02
C LEU A 151 -10.73 24.23 1.26
N VAL A 152 -11.23 24.31 2.50
CA VAL A 152 -12.25 25.29 2.88
C VAL A 152 -11.71 26.71 2.73
N GLY A 153 -10.47 26.96 3.16
CA GLY A 153 -9.80 28.24 2.96
C GLY A 153 -9.68 28.61 1.48
N ALA A 154 -9.25 27.66 0.64
CA ALA A 154 -9.15 27.83 -0.80
C ALA A 154 -10.52 28.10 -1.46
N ALA A 155 -11.60 27.49 -0.95
CA ALA A 155 -12.95 27.70 -1.46
C ALA A 155 -13.46 29.14 -1.21
N PHE A 156 -13.07 29.77 -0.09
CA PHE A 156 -13.48 31.14 0.23
C PHE A 156 -12.51 32.21 -0.26
N MET A 157 -11.21 31.91 -0.29
CA MET A 157 -10.15 32.89 -0.53
C MET A 157 -9.48 32.74 -1.89
N GLY A 158 -9.68 31.62 -2.59
CA GLY A 158 -8.83 31.18 -3.70
C GLY A 158 -7.51 30.58 -3.23
N GLY A 159 -6.64 30.21 -4.18
CA GLY A 159 -5.31 29.66 -3.92
C GLY A 159 -4.33 30.67 -3.32
N ALA A 160 -3.06 30.28 -3.26
CA ALA A 160 -2.01 31.20 -2.83
C ALA A 160 -1.86 32.37 -3.82
N PRO A 161 -1.51 33.59 -3.35
CA PRO A 161 -1.20 34.71 -4.23
C PRO A 161 -0.10 34.35 -5.23
N ILE A 162 -0.26 34.76 -6.48
CA ILE A 162 0.73 34.51 -7.52
C ILE A 162 2.00 35.34 -7.22
N PRO A 163 3.22 34.79 -7.37
CA PRO A 163 4.43 35.60 -7.21
C PRO A 163 4.42 36.83 -8.12
N GLY A 164 4.47 38.03 -7.54
CA GLY A 164 4.41 39.29 -8.28
C GLY A 164 3.01 39.80 -8.66
N ASN A 165 1.94 39.05 -8.34
CA ASN A 165 0.55 39.50 -8.52
C ASN A 165 -0.29 39.10 -7.29
N PRO A 166 -0.93 40.06 -6.56
CA PRO A 166 -1.75 39.74 -5.38
C PRO A 166 -3.00 38.89 -5.70
N GLU A 167 -3.33 38.70 -6.98
CA GLU A 167 -4.44 37.87 -7.43
C GLU A 167 -4.29 36.42 -6.96
N ARG A 168 -5.41 35.86 -6.50
CA ARG A 168 -5.51 34.47 -6.06
C ARG A 168 -6.31 33.67 -7.08
N PRO A 169 -5.79 32.53 -7.57
CA PRO A 169 -6.53 31.71 -8.51
C PRO A 169 -7.78 31.13 -7.82
N PRO A 170 -8.97 31.17 -8.44
CA PRO A 170 -10.17 30.59 -7.85
C PRO A 170 -10.04 29.07 -7.74
N LEU A 171 -10.67 28.49 -6.71
CA LEU A 171 -10.77 27.05 -6.58
C LEU A 171 -11.89 26.52 -7.48
N GLU A 172 -11.51 25.85 -8.57
CA GLU A 172 -12.43 25.25 -9.52
C GLU A 172 -12.01 23.80 -9.81
N ILE A 173 -12.99 22.96 -10.14
CA ILE A 173 -12.69 21.63 -10.69
C ILE A 173 -12.26 21.84 -12.14
N VAL A 174 -10.95 21.72 -12.39
CA VAL A 174 -10.33 21.95 -13.70
C VAL A 174 -10.23 20.68 -14.54
N ALA A 175 -10.53 19.52 -13.93
CA ALA A 175 -10.63 18.26 -14.64
C ALA A 175 -12.01 18.15 -15.35
N PRO A 176 -12.06 17.70 -16.60
CA PRO A 176 -13.34 17.43 -17.26
C PRO A 176 -14.12 16.35 -16.51
N ALA A 177 -15.42 16.55 -16.34
CA ALA A 177 -16.29 15.58 -15.66
C ALA A 177 -16.29 14.20 -16.35
N LEU A 178 -16.11 14.19 -17.67
CA LEU A 178 -16.07 12.97 -18.46
C LEU A 178 -15.19 13.15 -19.69
N ASN A 179 -14.19 12.27 -19.85
CA ASN A 179 -13.39 12.13 -21.06
C ASN A 179 -13.55 10.69 -21.56
N LEU A 180 -14.29 10.50 -22.67
CA LEU A 180 -14.57 9.17 -23.23
C LEU A 180 -13.41 8.63 -24.07
N MET A 181 -12.52 9.51 -24.55
CA MET A 181 -11.42 9.14 -25.44
C MET A 181 -10.08 9.70 -24.94
N PRO A 182 -9.69 9.46 -23.67
CA PRO A 182 -8.39 9.86 -23.17
C PRO A 182 -7.28 9.13 -23.93
N GLU A 183 -6.26 9.86 -24.36
CA GLU A 183 -5.17 9.32 -25.16
C GLU A 183 -4.43 8.21 -24.41
N GLY A 184 -4.41 7.01 -25.00
CA GLY A 184 -3.69 5.86 -24.46
C GLY A 184 -4.27 5.25 -23.18
N ALA A 185 -5.46 5.67 -22.74
CA ALA A 185 -6.04 5.09 -21.51
C ALA A 185 -6.75 3.76 -21.79
N PRO A 186 -6.69 2.82 -20.83
CA PRO A 186 -7.47 1.60 -20.91
C PRO A 186 -8.98 1.89 -20.73
N PHE A 187 -9.83 0.94 -21.13
CA PHE A 187 -11.25 1.00 -20.81
C PHE A 187 -11.50 1.09 -19.30
N ILE A 188 -12.50 1.87 -18.86
CA ILE A 188 -12.82 2.02 -17.44
C ILE A 188 -13.08 0.65 -16.79
N PHE A 189 -13.89 -0.19 -17.42
CA PHE A 189 -14.12 -1.56 -16.95
C PHE A 189 -13.30 -2.53 -17.80
N PRO A 190 -12.54 -3.46 -17.19
CA PRO A 190 -12.38 -3.73 -15.75
C PRO A 190 -11.26 -2.93 -15.04
N PHE A 191 -10.53 -2.06 -15.74
CA PHE A 191 -9.26 -1.50 -15.25
C PHE A 191 -9.36 -0.57 -14.05
N LEU A 192 -10.52 0.04 -13.81
CA LEU A 192 -10.81 0.87 -12.65
C LEU A 192 -10.44 0.15 -11.35
N PHE A 193 -10.82 -1.13 -11.22
CA PHE A 193 -10.63 -1.90 -10.00
C PHE A 193 -9.17 -2.27 -9.76
N ILE A 194 -8.38 -2.47 -10.81
CA ILE A 194 -6.97 -2.80 -10.67
C ILE A 194 -6.06 -1.57 -10.69
N THR A 195 -6.58 -0.39 -11.03
CA THR A 195 -5.80 0.86 -11.03
C THR A 195 -5.95 1.61 -9.72
N ILE A 196 -7.18 1.68 -9.17
CA ILE A 196 -7.46 2.34 -7.89
C ILE A 196 -7.32 1.30 -6.78
N ALA A 197 -6.08 1.08 -6.35
CA ALA A 197 -5.79 0.22 -5.21
C ALA A 197 -6.32 0.85 -3.92
N CYS A 198 -7.02 0.05 -3.12
CA CYS A 198 -7.59 0.36 -1.82
C CYS A 198 -8.73 1.40 -1.77
N GLY A 199 -8.76 2.40 -2.67
CA GLY A 199 -9.81 3.41 -2.74
C GLY A 199 -11.16 2.94 -3.33
N ALA A 200 -11.16 1.91 -4.19
CA ALA A 200 -12.39 1.26 -4.65
C ALA A 200 -12.76 0.07 -3.76
N ILE A 201 -11.78 -0.78 -3.47
CA ILE A 201 -11.82 -1.91 -2.53
C ILE A 201 -10.37 -2.41 -2.30
N SER A 202 -10.10 -3.04 -1.16
CA SER A 202 -8.76 -3.47 -0.75
C SER A 202 -8.71 -4.90 -0.22
N GLY A 203 -7.96 -5.78 -0.89
CA GLY A 203 -7.61 -7.08 -0.32
C GLY A 203 -6.54 -6.99 0.76
N PHE A 204 -5.61 -6.02 0.65
CA PHE A 204 -4.57 -5.79 1.64
C PHE A 204 -5.16 -5.44 3.02
N HIS A 205 -6.25 -4.66 3.07
CA HIS A 205 -6.93 -4.37 4.34
C HIS A 205 -7.50 -5.62 5.01
N CYS A 206 -7.96 -6.63 4.24
CA CYS A 206 -8.35 -7.92 4.81
C CYS A 206 -7.15 -8.67 5.43
N LEU A 207 -5.95 -8.52 4.84
CA LEU A 207 -4.73 -9.13 5.37
C LEU A 207 -4.32 -8.50 6.69
N VAL A 208 -4.18 -7.18 6.70
CA VAL A 208 -3.82 -6.39 7.88
C VAL A 208 -4.85 -6.61 8.98
N SER A 209 -6.14 -6.52 8.65
CA SER A 209 -7.23 -6.74 9.61
C SER A 209 -7.17 -8.13 10.25
N SER A 210 -6.83 -9.17 9.48
CA SER A 210 -6.74 -10.53 10.01
C SER A 210 -5.41 -10.86 10.70
N GLY A 211 -4.31 -10.18 10.36
CA GLY A 211 -2.96 -10.49 10.83
C GLY A 211 -2.45 -9.61 11.97
N THR A 212 -2.86 -8.34 12.03
CA THR A 212 -2.42 -7.34 13.01
C THR A 212 -3.60 -6.75 13.79
N SER A 213 -4.61 -6.16 13.13
CA SER A 213 -5.68 -5.44 13.83
C SER A 213 -6.51 -6.34 14.74
N SER A 214 -6.84 -7.57 14.29
CA SER A 214 -7.56 -8.57 15.08
C SER A 214 -6.88 -8.91 16.42
N LYS A 215 -5.54 -8.79 16.50
CA LYS A 215 -4.75 -9.06 17.71
C LYS A 215 -4.66 -7.86 18.65
N GLN A 216 -5.04 -6.67 18.18
CA GLN A 216 -4.98 -5.41 18.92
C GLN A 216 -6.36 -4.96 19.42
N LEU A 217 -7.45 -5.61 18.98
CA LEU A 217 -8.79 -5.36 19.50
C LEU A 217 -8.90 -5.83 20.95
N LYS A 218 -9.50 -5.00 21.81
CA LYS A 218 -9.78 -5.35 23.20
C LYS A 218 -10.95 -6.34 23.30
N SER A 219 -11.96 -6.18 22.45
CA SER A 219 -13.15 -7.03 22.42
C SER A 219 -13.74 -7.16 21.02
N GLU A 220 -14.54 -8.21 20.79
CA GLU A 220 -15.19 -8.44 19.48
C GLU A 220 -16.11 -7.29 19.03
N PRO A 221 -16.91 -6.63 19.90
CA PRO A 221 -17.69 -5.46 19.50
C PRO A 221 -16.87 -4.31 18.93
N ASP A 222 -15.61 -4.16 19.35
CA ASP A 222 -14.70 -3.11 18.85
C ASP A 222 -14.34 -3.33 17.37
N ALA A 223 -14.46 -4.57 16.86
CA ALA A 223 -14.18 -4.90 15.47
C ALA A 223 -15.03 -4.07 14.49
N ARG A 224 -16.29 -3.76 14.85
CA ARG A 224 -17.16 -2.93 14.02
C ARG A 224 -16.62 -1.51 13.94
N PHE A 225 -16.31 -0.88 15.07
CA PHE A 225 -15.80 0.49 15.09
C PHE A 225 -14.47 0.61 14.34
N VAL A 226 -13.51 -0.29 14.62
CA VAL A 226 -12.18 -0.25 14.01
C VAL A 226 -12.25 -0.60 12.52
N GLY A 227 -12.91 -1.71 12.16
CA GLY A 227 -13.02 -2.17 10.78
C GLY A 227 -13.85 -1.23 9.92
N PHE A 228 -15.10 -0.96 10.28
CA PHE A 228 -15.97 -0.09 9.49
C PHE A 228 -15.51 1.38 9.52
N GLY A 229 -15.09 1.88 10.69
CA GLY A 229 -14.62 3.24 10.85
C GLY A 229 -13.36 3.54 10.04
N SER A 230 -12.39 2.62 9.99
CA SER A 230 -11.19 2.79 9.15
C SER A 230 -11.54 2.87 7.66
N MET A 231 -12.47 2.04 7.17
CA MET A 231 -12.92 2.09 5.77
C MET A 231 -13.65 3.40 5.43
N LEU A 232 -14.42 3.98 6.35
CA LEU A 232 -15.03 5.30 6.16
C LEU A 232 -13.97 6.41 6.05
N ILE A 233 -12.95 6.39 6.92
CA ILE A 233 -11.84 7.36 6.88
C ILE A 233 -11.05 7.22 5.58
N GLU A 234 -10.83 5.99 5.11
CA GLU A 234 -10.17 5.74 3.83
C GLU A 234 -10.99 6.27 2.63
N GLY A 235 -12.31 6.05 2.62
CA GLY A 235 -13.19 6.62 1.59
C GLY A 235 -13.19 8.16 1.60
N PHE A 236 -13.13 8.76 2.79
CA PHE A 236 -12.99 10.21 2.93
C PHE A 236 -11.64 10.71 2.42
N LEU A 237 -10.53 10.01 2.74
CA LEU A 237 -9.21 10.29 2.18
C LEU A 237 -9.22 10.19 0.64
N ALA A 238 -9.81 9.14 0.07
CA ALA A 238 -9.90 8.96 -1.38
C ALA A 238 -10.64 10.12 -2.05
N THR A 239 -11.72 10.62 -1.42
CA THR A 239 -12.46 11.80 -1.90
C THR A 239 -11.57 13.05 -1.90
N LEU A 240 -10.80 13.27 -0.84
CA LEU A 240 -9.86 14.40 -0.76
C LEU A 240 -8.70 14.28 -1.77
N VAL A 241 -8.22 13.07 -2.04
CA VAL A 241 -7.23 12.82 -3.10
C VAL A 241 -7.80 13.22 -4.47
N ILE A 242 -9.05 12.85 -4.77
CA ILE A 242 -9.72 13.24 -6.02
C ILE A 242 -9.80 14.77 -6.11
N ILE A 243 -10.24 15.44 -5.05
CA ILE A 243 -10.34 16.91 -5.02
C ILE A 243 -8.96 17.58 -5.17
N ALA A 244 -7.93 17.05 -4.53
CA ALA A 244 -6.56 17.52 -4.68
C ALA A 244 -6.06 17.40 -6.13
N CYS A 245 -6.30 16.26 -6.77
CA CYS A 245 -5.85 16.01 -8.14
C CYS A 245 -6.70 16.74 -9.21
N THR A 246 -7.95 17.09 -8.92
CA THR A 246 -8.88 17.70 -9.91
C THR A 246 -9.09 19.18 -9.73
N ALA A 247 -8.99 19.71 -8.51
CA ALA A 247 -9.14 21.14 -8.22
C ALA A 247 -7.86 21.73 -7.59
N GLY A 248 -7.23 21.01 -6.67
CA GLY A 248 -6.00 21.44 -6.02
C GLY A 248 -4.87 21.73 -7.02
N LEU A 249 -4.66 20.87 -8.02
CA LEU A 249 -3.69 21.12 -9.10
C LEU A 249 -3.99 22.38 -9.91
N GLY A 250 -5.26 22.74 -10.09
CA GLY A 250 -5.67 23.96 -10.79
C GLY A 250 -5.23 25.25 -10.10
N LEU A 251 -4.96 25.21 -8.79
CA LEU A 251 -4.46 26.36 -8.03
C LEU A 251 -2.99 26.69 -8.33
N GLY A 252 -2.25 25.80 -8.99
CA GLY A 252 -0.86 26.06 -9.37
C GLY A 252 -0.02 24.79 -9.55
N ALA A 253 0.64 24.66 -10.69
CA ALA A 253 1.65 23.63 -10.93
C ALA A 253 2.88 24.26 -11.59
N GLU A 254 4.05 24.10 -10.97
CA GLU A 254 5.30 24.55 -11.57
C GLU A 254 5.80 23.51 -12.58
N VAL A 255 5.94 23.91 -13.83
CA VAL A 255 6.39 23.06 -14.93
C VAL A 255 7.48 23.79 -15.70
N LYS A 256 8.71 23.25 -15.68
CA LYS A 256 9.87 23.86 -16.33
C LYS A 256 10.15 25.32 -15.92
N GLY A 257 9.85 25.66 -14.66
CA GLY A 257 10.05 27.02 -14.11
C GLY A 257 8.92 28.00 -14.42
N GLU A 258 7.85 27.55 -15.07
CA GLU A 258 6.63 28.33 -15.31
C GLU A 258 5.51 27.87 -14.37
N LEU A 259 4.80 28.83 -13.77
CA LEU A 259 3.62 28.55 -12.96
C LEU A 259 2.39 28.44 -13.86
N LEU A 260 1.89 27.23 -14.04
CA LEU A 260 0.63 26.97 -14.72
C LEU A 260 -0.52 27.00 -13.71
N ILE A 261 -1.69 27.50 -14.14
CA ILE A 261 -2.94 27.51 -13.36
C ILE A 261 -4.09 26.95 -14.20
N GLY A 262 -5.22 26.65 -13.56
CA GLY A 262 -6.44 26.23 -14.24
C GLY A 262 -6.29 24.87 -14.95
N GLU A 263 -6.97 24.73 -16.08
CA GLU A 263 -6.93 23.53 -16.92
C GLU A 263 -5.51 23.20 -17.42
N ASN A 264 -4.68 24.22 -17.70
CA ASN A 264 -3.31 24.02 -18.16
C ASN A 264 -2.45 23.31 -17.11
N ALA A 265 -2.63 23.63 -15.83
CA ALA A 265 -1.94 22.97 -14.73
C ALA A 265 -2.34 21.49 -14.62
N TRP A 266 -3.62 21.19 -14.79
CA TRP A 266 -4.14 19.83 -14.80
C TRP A 266 -3.67 19.04 -16.03
N ALA A 267 -3.75 19.63 -17.22
CA ALA A 267 -3.33 19.01 -18.48
C ALA A 267 -1.83 18.69 -18.48
N ALA A 268 -1.00 19.51 -17.83
CA ALA A 268 0.43 19.22 -17.68
C ALA A 268 0.71 17.91 -16.92
N ARG A 269 -0.24 17.40 -16.14
CA ARG A 269 -0.14 16.10 -15.45
C ARG A 269 -0.92 15.00 -16.16
N TYR A 270 -2.10 15.31 -16.69
CA TYR A 270 -3.08 14.35 -17.20
C TYR A 270 -3.34 14.40 -18.71
N ALA A 271 -2.47 15.04 -19.50
CA ALA A 271 -2.60 15.12 -20.97
C ALA A 271 -2.79 13.75 -21.63
N SER A 272 -2.10 12.72 -21.16
CA SER A 272 -2.24 11.35 -21.67
C SER A 272 -2.08 10.32 -20.56
N TRP A 273 -2.49 9.09 -20.84
CA TRP A 273 -2.28 7.99 -19.90
C TRP A 273 -0.81 7.72 -19.61
N SER A 274 0.07 7.95 -20.59
CA SER A 274 1.52 7.77 -20.40
C SER A 274 2.11 8.87 -19.51
N SER A 275 1.65 10.13 -19.63
CA SER A 275 2.11 11.23 -18.76
C SER A 275 1.68 11.02 -17.31
N ALA A 276 0.45 10.54 -17.09
CA ALA A 276 -0.10 10.26 -15.76
C ALA A 276 0.32 8.88 -15.20
N GLY A 277 0.83 7.98 -16.05
CA GLY A 277 1.06 6.58 -15.71
C GLY A 277 2.25 6.34 -14.77
N ALA A 278 3.27 7.20 -14.83
CA ALA A 278 4.48 7.09 -14.04
C ALA A 278 4.21 7.26 -12.54
N LEU A 279 4.86 6.45 -11.71
CA LEU A 279 4.65 6.46 -10.26
C LEU A 279 4.90 7.85 -9.64
N GLY A 280 5.98 8.52 -10.06
CA GLY A 280 6.29 9.88 -9.61
C GLY A 280 5.21 10.90 -9.99
N ALA A 281 4.65 10.80 -11.20
CA ALA A 281 3.57 11.68 -11.65
C ALA A 281 2.30 11.50 -10.81
N LYS A 282 1.93 10.25 -10.48
CA LYS A 282 0.77 9.94 -9.63
C LYS A 282 0.92 10.50 -8.22
N VAL A 283 2.08 10.25 -7.61
CA VAL A 283 2.38 10.73 -6.26
C VAL A 283 2.44 12.26 -6.24
N GLY A 284 3.12 12.86 -7.22
CA GLY A 284 3.26 14.31 -7.29
C GLY A 284 1.94 15.03 -7.54
N ALA A 285 1.03 14.46 -8.34
CA ALA A 285 -0.30 15.04 -8.54
C ALA A 285 -1.05 15.25 -7.22
N PHE A 286 -1.02 14.25 -6.33
CA PHE A 286 -1.62 14.37 -5.01
C PHE A 286 -0.84 15.33 -4.09
N VAL A 287 0.49 15.17 -3.99
CA VAL A 287 1.32 15.97 -3.09
C VAL A 287 1.22 17.47 -3.42
N ASP A 288 1.33 17.82 -4.69
CA ASP A 288 1.29 19.22 -5.14
C ASP A 288 -0.12 19.80 -4.99
N GLY A 289 -1.15 19.04 -5.41
CA GLY A 289 -2.54 19.47 -5.30
C GLY A 289 -3.00 19.66 -3.84
N ALA A 290 -2.61 18.77 -2.94
CA ALA A 290 -2.92 18.89 -1.52
C ALA A 290 -2.08 20.01 -0.86
N ALA A 291 -0.81 20.19 -1.25
CA ALA A 291 0.01 21.29 -0.77
C ALA A 291 -0.56 22.66 -1.20
N ASN A 292 -1.21 22.76 -2.36
CA ASN A 292 -1.88 23.99 -2.79
C ASN A 292 -2.99 24.43 -1.85
N PHE A 293 -3.75 23.50 -1.27
CA PHE A 293 -4.74 23.83 -0.23
C PHE A 293 -4.11 24.43 1.02
N LEU A 294 -2.98 23.88 1.46
CA LEU A 294 -2.24 24.41 2.60
C LEU A 294 -1.64 25.79 2.29
N LYS A 295 -1.12 25.99 1.08
CA LYS A 295 -0.61 27.29 0.64
C LYS A 295 -1.70 28.36 0.57
N ALA A 296 -2.94 27.99 0.23
CA ALA A 296 -4.08 28.91 0.19
C ALA A 296 -4.35 29.60 1.54
N ILE A 297 -4.15 28.87 2.65
CA ILE A 297 -4.29 29.40 4.02
C ILE A 297 -2.99 30.03 4.58
N GLY A 298 -1.99 30.24 3.72
CA GLY A 298 -0.75 30.94 4.07
C GLY A 298 0.37 30.06 4.64
N ILE A 299 0.25 28.73 4.59
CA ILE A 299 1.37 27.84 4.94
C ILE A 299 2.46 27.97 3.87
N PRO A 300 3.73 28.20 4.25
CA PRO A 300 4.82 28.34 3.28
C PRO A 300 4.95 27.11 2.38
N ALA A 301 5.27 27.33 1.09
CA ALA A 301 5.32 26.26 0.09
C ALA A 301 6.25 25.10 0.47
N GLN A 302 7.43 25.41 1.02
CA GLN A 302 8.39 24.41 1.49
C GLN A 302 7.81 23.51 2.59
N VAL A 303 7.08 24.11 3.54
CA VAL A 303 6.43 23.38 4.65
C VAL A 303 5.25 22.56 4.14
N ALA A 304 4.43 23.10 3.24
CA ALA A 304 3.28 22.39 2.68
C ALA A 304 3.71 21.15 1.89
N LEU A 305 4.73 21.27 1.04
CA LEU A 305 5.30 20.16 0.28
C LEU A 305 6.00 19.14 1.19
N ALA A 306 6.74 19.60 2.21
CA ALA A 306 7.33 18.71 3.21
C ALA A 306 6.25 17.90 3.94
N LEU A 307 5.20 18.55 4.42
CA LEU A 307 4.12 17.91 5.17
C LEU A 307 3.39 16.84 4.33
N MET A 308 3.08 17.14 3.07
CA MET A 308 2.46 16.19 2.14
C MET A 308 3.43 15.06 1.74
N GLY A 309 4.70 15.38 1.51
CA GLY A 309 5.74 14.39 1.22
C GLY A 309 5.94 13.41 2.38
N VAL A 310 6.02 13.88 3.62
CA VAL A 310 6.11 13.03 4.82
C VAL A 310 4.85 12.19 4.98
N LEU A 311 3.65 12.75 4.74
CA LEU A 311 2.41 11.98 4.78
C LEU A 311 2.48 10.75 3.85
N VAL A 312 2.88 10.95 2.59
CA VAL A 312 2.99 9.84 1.62
C VAL A 312 4.12 8.88 1.98
N ALA A 313 5.31 9.39 2.30
CA ALA A 313 6.47 8.56 2.62
C ALA A 313 6.25 7.72 3.88
N SER A 314 5.70 8.31 4.95
CA SER A 314 5.46 7.60 6.20
C SER A 314 4.32 6.59 6.09
N PHE A 315 3.25 6.90 5.33
CA PHE A 315 2.20 5.93 5.02
C PHE A 315 2.74 4.73 4.22
N ALA A 316 3.53 5.00 3.18
CA ALA A 316 4.21 3.94 2.44
C ALA A 316 5.18 3.13 3.32
N GLY A 317 5.89 3.80 4.25
CA GLY A 317 6.80 3.17 5.20
C GLY A 317 6.11 2.19 6.15
N THR A 318 4.96 2.52 6.72
CA THR A 318 4.19 1.60 7.59
C THR A 318 3.65 0.40 6.83
N THR A 319 3.24 0.63 5.58
CA THR A 319 2.80 -0.45 4.68
C THR A 319 3.96 -1.41 4.39
N LEU A 320 5.17 -0.89 4.13
CA LEU A 320 6.37 -1.68 3.92
C LEU A 320 6.73 -2.54 5.15
N ASP A 321 6.67 -1.96 6.36
CA ASP A 321 6.94 -2.67 7.62
C ASP A 321 5.95 -3.81 7.86
N THR A 322 4.66 -3.53 7.66
CA THR A 322 3.58 -4.50 7.85
C THR A 322 3.66 -5.60 6.80
N ALA A 323 3.87 -5.25 5.53
CA ALA A 323 4.00 -6.21 4.45
C ALA A 323 5.18 -7.18 4.67
N CYS A 324 6.33 -6.68 5.14
CA CYS A 324 7.49 -7.52 5.41
C CYS A 324 7.24 -8.52 6.54
N ARG A 325 6.57 -8.05 7.61
CA ARG A 325 6.18 -8.91 8.73
C ARG A 325 5.13 -9.95 8.32
N LEU A 326 4.12 -9.57 7.55
CA LEU A 326 3.13 -10.51 7.02
C LEU A 326 3.77 -11.51 6.05
N GLN A 327 4.69 -11.07 5.21
CA GLN A 327 5.39 -11.95 4.26
C GLN A 327 6.23 -12.99 5.00
N ARG A 328 6.90 -12.59 6.07
CA ARG A 328 7.58 -13.50 6.98
C ARG A 328 6.63 -14.57 7.52
N TYR A 329 5.44 -14.19 8.02
CA TYR A 329 4.46 -15.15 8.51
C TYR A 329 4.00 -16.11 7.41
N VAL A 330 3.72 -15.62 6.21
CA VAL A 330 3.34 -16.45 5.05
C VAL A 330 4.44 -17.44 4.67
N VAL A 331 5.70 -17.01 4.65
CA VAL A 331 6.85 -17.88 4.38
C VAL A 331 6.98 -18.97 5.46
N GLN A 332 6.81 -18.61 6.73
CA GLN A 332 6.83 -19.57 7.84
C GLN A 332 5.65 -20.56 7.77
N GLU A 333 4.46 -20.09 7.41
CA GLU A 333 3.26 -20.92 7.23
C GLU A 333 3.39 -21.89 6.04
N LEU A 334 3.98 -21.44 4.92
CA LEU A 334 4.28 -22.30 3.78
C LEU A 334 5.35 -23.34 4.15
N ALA A 335 6.46 -22.91 4.75
CA ALA A 335 7.56 -23.79 5.15
C ALA A 335 7.15 -24.83 6.20
N SER A 336 6.23 -24.48 7.10
CA SER A 336 5.66 -25.43 8.07
C SER A 336 4.67 -26.41 7.44
N THR A 337 3.95 -26.00 6.40
CA THR A 337 2.98 -26.87 5.72
C THR A 337 3.64 -27.95 4.86
N PHE A 338 4.80 -27.64 4.26
CA PHE A 338 5.63 -28.58 3.49
C PHE A 338 6.66 -29.33 4.35
N ASN A 339 6.66 -29.13 5.67
CA ASN A 339 7.60 -29.79 6.56
C ASN A 339 7.28 -31.30 6.65
N CYS A 340 8.13 -32.14 6.06
CA CYS A 340 8.12 -33.58 6.28
C CYS A 340 8.64 -33.84 7.70
N LYS A 341 7.74 -34.23 8.61
CA LYS A 341 8.08 -34.66 9.98
C LYS A 341 8.68 -36.07 10.01
N GLU A 342 9.56 -36.41 9.07
CA GLU A 342 10.27 -37.69 9.11
C GLU A 342 11.52 -37.55 9.99
N PRO A 343 11.65 -38.35 11.07
CA PRO A 343 12.82 -38.31 11.94
C PRO A 343 14.07 -38.79 11.19
N GLY A 344 15.13 -37.97 11.17
CA GLY A 344 16.45 -38.32 10.59
C GLY A 344 16.81 -37.61 9.29
N VAL A 345 15.89 -36.87 8.66
CA VAL A 345 16.16 -36.09 7.43
C VAL A 345 16.41 -34.62 7.81
N SER A 346 17.56 -34.06 7.41
CA SER A 346 17.82 -32.63 7.56
C SER A 346 16.83 -31.86 6.68
N ASN A 347 15.95 -31.05 7.31
CA ASN A 347 14.95 -30.31 6.58
C ASN A 347 15.52 -28.98 6.06
N PRO A 348 15.69 -28.79 4.73
CA PRO A 348 16.17 -27.53 4.17
C PRO A 348 15.22 -26.35 4.44
N LEU A 349 13.93 -26.61 4.65
CA LEU A 349 12.91 -25.59 4.95
C LEU A 349 12.91 -25.16 6.43
N ALA A 350 13.67 -25.82 7.31
CA ALA A 350 13.76 -25.43 8.72
C ALA A 350 14.31 -24.00 8.89
N LEU A 351 15.22 -23.56 8.01
CA LEU A 351 15.72 -22.19 7.99
C LEU A 351 14.62 -21.17 7.72
N LEU A 352 13.65 -21.52 6.86
CA LEU A 352 12.51 -20.67 6.51
C LEU A 352 11.40 -20.68 7.57
N GLN A 353 11.52 -21.49 8.62
CA GLN A 353 10.64 -21.45 9.79
C GLN A 353 11.14 -20.45 10.85
N ASN A 354 12.44 -20.16 10.87
CA ASN A 354 13.01 -19.14 11.77
C ASN A 354 12.65 -17.72 11.28
N LYS A 355 12.36 -16.81 12.22
CA LYS A 355 12.10 -15.40 11.92
C LYS A 355 13.15 -14.77 11.01
N HIS A 356 14.44 -15.04 11.24
CA HIS A 356 15.52 -14.44 10.46
C HIS A 356 15.61 -15.01 9.04
N GLY A 357 15.55 -16.34 8.90
CA GLY A 357 15.62 -16.99 7.59
C GLY A 357 14.41 -16.66 6.71
N ALA A 358 13.21 -16.66 7.28
CA ALA A 358 11.98 -16.26 6.58
C ALA A 358 12.02 -14.79 6.12
N THR A 359 12.48 -13.87 6.97
CA THR A 359 12.60 -12.44 6.61
C THR A 359 13.65 -12.23 5.54
N LEU A 360 14.82 -12.87 5.67
CA LEU A 360 15.90 -12.75 4.69
C LEU A 360 15.44 -13.28 3.33
N PHE A 361 14.75 -14.41 3.29
CA PHE A 361 14.16 -14.96 2.07
C PHE A 361 13.19 -13.97 1.40
N ALA A 362 12.27 -13.41 2.19
CA ALA A 362 11.31 -12.41 1.69
C ALA A 362 12.01 -11.19 1.07
N ILE A 363 13.02 -10.67 1.74
CA ILE A 363 13.75 -9.46 1.32
C ILE A 363 14.65 -9.73 0.12
N VAL A 364 15.34 -10.87 0.10
CA VAL A 364 16.18 -11.25 -1.05
C VAL A 364 15.32 -11.39 -2.30
N ILE A 365 14.15 -12.01 -2.23
CA ILE A 365 13.23 -12.10 -3.37
C ILE A 365 12.75 -10.71 -3.79
N ALA A 366 12.35 -9.86 -2.85
CA ALA A 366 11.94 -8.49 -3.16
C ALA A 366 13.09 -7.68 -3.80
N ALA A 367 14.33 -7.87 -3.34
CA ALA A 367 15.52 -7.24 -3.90
C ALA A 367 15.80 -7.75 -5.33
N LEU A 368 15.71 -9.06 -5.58
CA LEU A 368 15.87 -9.63 -6.91
C LEU A 368 14.85 -9.05 -7.89
N VAL A 369 13.59 -8.91 -7.46
CA VAL A 369 12.54 -8.25 -8.23
C VAL A 369 12.88 -6.78 -8.48
N ALA A 370 13.36 -6.04 -7.47
CA ALA A 370 13.71 -4.63 -7.61
C ALA A 370 14.92 -4.40 -8.54
N VAL A 371 15.87 -5.34 -8.56
CA VAL A 371 17.08 -5.30 -9.40
C VAL A 371 16.77 -5.70 -10.86
N ALA A 372 15.66 -6.40 -11.11
CA ALA A 372 15.28 -6.81 -12.45
C ALA A 372 15.18 -5.61 -13.41
N PRO A 373 15.75 -5.70 -14.63
CA PRO A 373 15.72 -4.61 -15.58
C PRO A 373 14.29 -4.36 -16.06
N ALA A 374 13.96 -3.09 -16.32
CA ALA A 374 12.63 -2.70 -16.78
C ALA A 374 12.26 -3.37 -18.11
N PRO A 375 10.96 -3.52 -18.43
CA PRO A 375 10.52 -4.21 -19.64
C PRO A 375 11.12 -3.54 -20.90
N GLY A 376 11.73 -4.34 -21.78
CA GLY A 376 12.40 -3.87 -23.00
C GLY A 376 13.87 -3.44 -22.83
N GLN A 377 14.43 -3.47 -21.62
CA GLN A 377 15.86 -3.23 -21.39
C GLN A 377 16.58 -4.58 -21.19
N LEU A 378 17.36 -4.98 -22.19
CA LEU A 378 18.17 -6.22 -22.13
C LEU A 378 19.45 -6.04 -21.29
N ASN A 379 19.92 -4.79 -21.14
CA ASN A 379 21.17 -4.49 -20.44
C ASN A 379 20.91 -4.09 -19.00
N TRP A 380 21.39 -4.92 -18.07
CA TRP A 380 21.42 -4.61 -16.65
C TRP A 380 22.48 -3.53 -16.36
N SER A 381 22.13 -2.49 -15.61
CA SER A 381 23.08 -1.49 -15.11
C SER A 381 22.64 -0.96 -13.74
N PHE A 382 23.56 -0.36 -12.98
CA PHE A 382 23.22 0.29 -11.70
C PHE A 382 22.26 1.47 -11.84
N GLU A 383 22.17 2.08 -13.03
CA GLU A 383 21.22 3.16 -13.31
C GLU A 383 19.81 2.66 -13.64
N THR A 384 19.70 1.46 -14.21
CA THR A 384 18.42 0.81 -14.50
C THR A 384 17.93 -0.05 -13.32
N ALA A 385 18.84 -0.46 -12.43
CA ALA A 385 18.54 -1.17 -11.19
C ALA A 385 17.62 -0.35 -10.27
N GLY A 386 16.77 -1.05 -9.52
CA GLY A 386 15.78 -0.47 -8.62
C GLY A 386 14.41 -0.31 -9.27
N LYS A 387 14.31 -0.13 -10.59
CA LYS A 387 13.01 0.06 -11.27
C LYS A 387 12.22 -1.23 -11.49
N GLY A 388 12.77 -2.39 -11.15
CA GLY A 388 12.13 -3.69 -11.41
C GLY A 388 10.78 -3.88 -10.69
N GLY A 389 10.53 -3.20 -9.56
CA GLY A 389 9.21 -3.21 -8.94
C GLY A 389 8.10 -2.63 -9.84
N LEU A 390 8.43 -1.73 -10.77
CA LEU A 390 7.47 -1.19 -11.74
C LEU A 390 7.02 -2.24 -12.77
N ILE A 391 7.82 -3.28 -12.99
CA ILE A 391 7.46 -4.43 -13.83
C ILE A 391 6.18 -5.07 -13.28
N LEU A 392 6.10 -5.24 -11.95
CA LEU A 392 4.99 -5.91 -11.28
C LEU A 392 3.85 -4.96 -10.88
N TRP A 393 4.01 -3.64 -11.07
CA TRP A 393 2.96 -2.67 -10.73
C TRP A 393 1.60 -2.98 -11.34
N PRO A 394 1.50 -3.39 -12.63
CA PRO A 394 0.21 -3.78 -13.21
C PRO A 394 -0.45 -4.99 -12.52
N LEU A 395 0.35 -5.90 -11.95
CA LEU A 395 -0.14 -7.07 -11.21
C LEU A 395 -0.53 -6.73 -9.77
N PHE A 396 0.04 -5.68 -9.19
CA PHE A 396 -0.25 -5.29 -7.81
C PHE A 396 -1.75 -5.09 -7.59
N GLY A 397 -2.39 -4.27 -8.42
CA GLY A 397 -3.81 -4.02 -8.30
C GLY A 397 -4.67 -5.26 -8.54
N ALA A 398 -4.35 -6.06 -9.56
CA ALA A 398 -5.07 -7.29 -9.84
C ALA A 398 -4.99 -8.30 -8.69
N THR A 399 -3.80 -8.54 -8.17
CA THR A 399 -3.58 -9.46 -7.03
C THR A 399 -4.22 -8.93 -5.74
N ASN A 400 -4.18 -7.61 -5.51
CA ASN A 400 -4.87 -6.98 -4.38
C ASN A 400 -6.39 -7.17 -4.46
N GLN A 401 -6.98 -6.98 -5.64
CA GLN A 401 -8.43 -7.18 -5.81
C GLN A 401 -8.85 -8.64 -5.75
N LEU A 402 -8.02 -9.53 -6.28
CA LEU A 402 -8.20 -10.96 -6.12
C LEU A 402 -8.28 -11.32 -4.64
N LEU A 403 -7.33 -10.86 -3.81
CA LEU A 403 -7.34 -11.08 -2.36
C LEU A 403 -8.63 -10.62 -1.68
N ALA A 404 -9.24 -9.51 -2.12
CA ALA A 404 -10.54 -9.08 -1.63
C ALA A 404 -11.65 -10.09 -2.01
N GLY A 405 -11.66 -10.55 -3.26
CA GLY A 405 -12.54 -11.62 -3.72
C GLY A 405 -12.39 -12.90 -2.89
N LEU A 406 -11.16 -13.27 -2.53
CA LEU A 406 -10.90 -14.45 -1.70
C LEU A 406 -11.35 -14.26 -0.25
N ALA A 407 -11.20 -13.06 0.30
CA ALA A 407 -11.73 -12.75 1.62
C ALA A 407 -13.25 -12.87 1.64
N PHE A 408 -13.94 -12.33 0.62
CA PHE A 408 -15.38 -12.51 0.47
C PHE A 408 -15.78 -13.98 0.33
N LEU A 409 -14.99 -14.79 -0.39
CA LEU A 409 -15.21 -16.23 -0.51
C LEU A 409 -15.16 -16.92 0.85
N VAL A 410 -14.14 -16.63 1.67
CA VAL A 410 -14.01 -17.19 3.02
C VAL A 410 -15.18 -16.78 3.92
N ILE A 411 -15.57 -15.50 3.89
CA ILE A 411 -16.71 -15.00 4.69
C ILE A 411 -18.03 -15.64 4.22
N THR A 412 -18.21 -15.80 2.91
CA THR A 412 -19.39 -16.45 2.32
C THR A 412 -19.51 -17.89 2.82
N PHE A 413 -18.43 -18.67 2.78
CA PHE A 413 -18.44 -20.04 3.32
C PHE A 413 -18.69 -20.07 4.82
N HIS A 414 -18.10 -19.13 5.57
CA HIS A 414 -18.29 -19.04 7.02
C HIS A 414 -19.77 -18.83 7.40
N LEU A 415 -20.46 -17.93 6.68
CA LEU A 415 -21.90 -17.66 6.85
C LEU A 415 -22.76 -18.84 6.36
N TRP A 416 -22.40 -19.42 5.22
CA TRP A 416 -23.12 -20.55 4.62
C TRP A 416 -23.13 -21.78 5.52
N ARG A 417 -21.99 -22.10 6.15
CA ARG A 417 -21.88 -23.17 7.17
C ARG A 417 -22.80 -22.96 8.37
N ARG A 418 -23.05 -21.71 8.74
CA ARG A 418 -23.92 -21.31 9.87
C ARG A 418 -25.39 -21.11 9.48
N GLY A 419 -25.76 -21.43 8.24
CA GLY A 419 -27.12 -21.22 7.73
C GLY A 419 -27.55 -19.74 7.70
N LYS A 420 -26.59 -18.81 7.68
CA LYS A 420 -26.86 -17.37 7.60
C LYS A 420 -27.04 -16.93 6.14
N PRO A 421 -27.81 -15.86 5.87
CA PRO A 421 -27.99 -15.35 4.52
C PRO A 421 -26.65 -14.90 3.91
N VAL A 422 -26.42 -15.24 2.64
CA VAL A 422 -25.18 -14.93 1.90
C VAL A 422 -25.38 -14.07 0.65
N TRP A 423 -26.63 -13.72 0.31
CA TRP A 423 -26.95 -13.04 -0.95
C TRP A 423 -26.25 -11.67 -1.09
N PHE A 424 -26.11 -10.93 0.02
CA PHE A 424 -25.53 -9.58 0.04
C PHE A 424 -24.02 -9.58 -0.14
N ILE A 425 -23.35 -10.70 0.14
CA ILE A 425 -21.90 -10.87 -0.02
C ILE A 425 -21.55 -11.61 -1.31
N ALA A 426 -22.45 -12.49 -1.79
CA ALA A 426 -22.22 -13.28 -2.99
C ALA A 426 -22.07 -12.43 -4.25
N LEU A 427 -22.87 -11.37 -4.41
CA LEU A 427 -22.76 -10.47 -5.57
C LEU A 427 -21.41 -9.71 -5.60
N PRO A 428 -20.99 -9.00 -4.53
CA PRO A 428 -19.64 -8.42 -4.45
C PRO A 428 -18.54 -9.45 -4.63
N MET A 429 -18.68 -10.66 -4.06
CA MET A 429 -17.71 -11.75 -4.20
C MET A 429 -17.49 -12.12 -5.67
N VAL A 430 -18.57 -12.47 -6.40
CA VAL A 430 -18.48 -12.87 -7.81
C VAL A 430 -17.91 -11.74 -8.66
N PHE A 431 -18.35 -10.51 -8.42
CA PHE A 431 -17.84 -9.34 -9.10
C PHE A 431 -16.31 -9.17 -8.90
N MET A 432 -15.84 -9.30 -7.66
CA MET A 432 -14.43 -9.14 -7.30
C MET A 432 -13.52 -10.30 -7.73
N LEU A 433 -14.08 -11.46 -8.03
CA LEU A 433 -13.34 -12.57 -8.64
C LEU A 433 -13.25 -12.38 -10.17
N ILE A 434 -14.32 -11.87 -10.81
CA ILE A 434 -14.32 -11.70 -12.28
C ILE A 434 -13.47 -10.51 -12.73
N MET A 435 -13.57 -9.35 -12.07
CA MET A 435 -12.92 -8.11 -12.53
C MET A 435 -11.38 -8.20 -12.65
N PRO A 436 -10.63 -8.65 -11.63
CA PRO A 436 -9.17 -8.76 -11.76
C PRO A 436 -8.77 -9.82 -12.79
N MET A 437 -9.49 -10.96 -12.85
CA MET A 437 -9.25 -12.01 -13.85
C MET A 437 -9.43 -11.45 -15.27
N TRP A 438 -10.53 -10.75 -15.53
CA TRP A 438 -10.80 -10.12 -16.82
C TRP A 438 -9.69 -9.11 -17.18
N ALA A 439 -9.31 -8.24 -16.25
CA ALA A 439 -8.27 -7.24 -16.48
C ALA A 439 -6.91 -7.89 -16.80
N MET A 440 -6.54 -8.96 -16.09
CA MET A 440 -5.31 -9.70 -16.34
C MET A 440 -5.33 -10.38 -17.72
N ILE A 441 -6.44 -11.03 -18.10
CA ILE A 441 -6.58 -11.66 -19.43
C ILE A 441 -6.39 -10.62 -20.55
N VAL A 442 -7.01 -9.44 -20.42
CA VAL A 442 -6.87 -8.36 -21.40
C VAL A 442 -5.41 -7.90 -21.51
N GLN A 443 -4.75 -7.60 -20.39
CA GLN A 443 -3.35 -7.16 -20.43
C GLN A 443 -2.39 -8.24 -20.93
N LEU A 444 -2.66 -9.51 -20.64
CA LEU A 444 -1.77 -10.61 -20.98
C LEU A 444 -1.79 -10.92 -22.48
N PHE A 445 -2.98 -10.95 -23.10
CA PHE A 445 -3.14 -11.40 -24.48
C PHE A 445 -3.41 -10.28 -25.49
N PHE A 446 -4.14 -9.23 -25.10
CA PHE A 446 -4.69 -8.25 -26.06
C PHE A 446 -4.07 -6.86 -25.94
N GLY A 447 -3.51 -6.52 -24.79
CA GLY A 447 -3.09 -5.14 -24.51
C GLY A 447 -4.28 -4.23 -24.19
N SER A 448 -4.00 -2.98 -23.80
CA SER A 448 -5.05 -2.02 -23.43
C SER A 448 -4.55 -0.57 -23.57
N GLY A 449 -5.42 0.35 -23.98
CA GLY A 449 -5.06 1.77 -24.13
C GLY A 449 -3.91 2.02 -25.11
N GLY A 450 -3.89 1.31 -26.24
CA GLY A 450 -2.81 1.42 -27.23
C GLY A 450 -1.47 0.81 -26.80
N SER A 451 -1.37 0.25 -25.59
CA SER A 451 -0.21 -0.53 -25.16
C SER A 451 -0.30 -1.97 -25.68
N LYS A 452 0.84 -2.52 -26.08
CA LYS A 452 0.98 -3.93 -26.48
C LYS A 452 0.67 -4.86 -25.32
N SER A 453 0.27 -6.10 -25.62
CA SER A 453 0.08 -7.11 -24.58
C SER A 453 1.40 -7.43 -23.84
N TRP A 454 1.31 -8.02 -22.65
CA TRP A 454 2.51 -8.44 -21.91
C TRP A 454 3.34 -9.48 -22.66
N ILE A 455 2.70 -10.33 -23.46
CA ILE A 455 3.37 -11.30 -24.34
C ILE A 455 4.11 -10.57 -25.47
N GLU A 456 3.44 -9.66 -26.16
CA GLU A 456 4.04 -8.90 -27.27
C GLU A 456 5.17 -7.96 -26.84
N SER A 457 5.09 -7.44 -25.61
CA SER A 457 6.15 -6.63 -25.00
C SER A 457 7.32 -7.44 -24.47
N GLY A 458 7.26 -8.79 -24.53
CA GLY A 458 8.32 -9.67 -24.07
C GLY A 458 8.53 -9.66 -22.55
N ASN A 459 7.55 -9.20 -21.77
CA ASN A 459 7.65 -9.09 -20.33
C ASN A 459 7.32 -10.42 -19.63
N TRP A 460 8.19 -11.40 -19.81
CA TRP A 460 7.94 -12.79 -19.39
C TRP A 460 7.74 -12.96 -17.88
N ILE A 461 8.36 -12.12 -17.04
CA ILE A 461 8.16 -12.18 -15.59
C ILE A 461 6.68 -11.91 -15.25
N VAL A 462 6.10 -10.85 -15.82
CA VAL A 462 4.69 -10.49 -15.59
C VAL A 462 3.76 -11.53 -16.19
N VAL A 463 4.08 -12.05 -17.37
CA VAL A 463 3.29 -13.12 -18.01
C VAL A 463 3.24 -14.36 -17.12
N LEU A 464 4.39 -14.84 -16.62
CA LEU A 464 4.47 -16.03 -15.78
C LEU A 464 3.70 -15.85 -14.47
N VAL A 465 3.91 -14.70 -13.79
CA VAL A 465 3.22 -14.40 -12.54
C VAL A 465 1.71 -14.22 -12.77
N GLY A 466 1.30 -13.56 -13.86
CA GLY A 466 -0.10 -13.39 -14.24
C GLY A 466 -0.80 -14.71 -14.54
N LEU A 467 -0.19 -15.58 -15.36
CA LEU A 467 -0.73 -16.92 -15.64
C LEU A 467 -0.83 -17.77 -14.36
N ALA A 468 0.19 -17.74 -13.51
CA ALA A 468 0.14 -18.42 -12.22
C ALA A 468 -0.99 -17.89 -11.34
N THR A 469 -1.20 -16.58 -11.30
CA THR A 469 -2.31 -15.94 -10.55
C THR A 469 -3.67 -16.43 -11.04
N ILE A 470 -3.90 -16.38 -12.35
CA ILE A 470 -5.15 -16.84 -12.97
C ILE A 470 -5.37 -18.34 -12.72
N ALA A 471 -4.32 -19.16 -12.84
CA ALA A 471 -4.41 -20.59 -12.58
C ALA A 471 -4.78 -20.89 -11.11
N LEU A 472 -4.15 -20.20 -10.16
CA LEU A 472 -4.45 -20.32 -8.74
C LEU A 472 -5.89 -19.90 -8.42
N GLU A 473 -6.34 -18.79 -9.02
CA GLU A 473 -7.72 -18.31 -8.89
C GLU A 473 -8.73 -19.32 -9.44
N MET A 474 -8.55 -19.78 -10.68
CA MET A 474 -9.43 -20.78 -11.30
C MET A 474 -9.50 -22.07 -10.48
N TRP A 475 -8.37 -22.56 -9.99
CA TRP A 475 -8.35 -23.75 -9.15
C TRP A 475 -9.15 -23.55 -7.86
N MET A 476 -8.99 -22.40 -7.21
CA MET A 476 -9.74 -22.09 -6.00
C MET A 476 -11.24 -21.92 -6.24
N LEU A 477 -11.65 -21.35 -7.39
CA LEU A 477 -13.07 -21.29 -7.79
C LEU A 477 -13.65 -22.69 -7.98
N VAL A 478 -12.90 -23.60 -8.59
CA VAL A 478 -13.30 -25.00 -8.78
C VAL A 478 -13.45 -25.72 -7.43
N GLU A 479 -12.47 -25.59 -6.54
CA GLU A 479 -12.54 -26.15 -5.18
C GLU A 479 -13.73 -25.59 -4.39
N ALA A 480 -13.98 -24.27 -4.49
CA ALA A 480 -15.13 -23.63 -3.88
C ALA A 480 -16.45 -24.18 -4.45
N ALA A 481 -16.60 -24.28 -5.77
CA ALA A 481 -17.81 -24.78 -6.40
C ALA A 481 -18.16 -26.21 -5.95
N PHE A 482 -17.16 -27.08 -5.81
CA PHE A 482 -17.37 -28.45 -5.32
C PHE A 482 -17.76 -28.52 -3.84
N MET A 483 -17.24 -27.61 -3.01
CA MET A 483 -17.53 -27.61 -1.58
C MET A 483 -18.84 -26.91 -1.20
N PHE A 484 -19.26 -25.92 -1.99
CA PHE A 484 -20.40 -25.07 -1.66
C PHE A 484 -21.69 -25.86 -1.31
N PRO A 485 -22.09 -26.89 -2.08
CA PRO A 485 -23.28 -27.68 -1.76
C PRO A 485 -23.14 -28.50 -0.48
N ARG A 486 -21.91 -28.93 -0.16
CA ARG A 486 -21.60 -29.85 0.96
C ARG A 486 -21.36 -29.12 2.28
N ALA A 487 -21.06 -27.83 2.23
CA ALA A 487 -20.70 -27.05 3.41
C ALA A 487 -21.91 -26.55 4.22
N LYS A 488 -23.13 -26.53 3.65
CA LYS A 488 -24.30 -25.92 4.30
C LYS A 488 -24.64 -26.65 5.61
N GLY A 489 -24.68 -25.92 6.73
CA GLY A 489 -25.02 -26.48 8.04
C GLY A 489 -23.92 -27.33 8.69
N VAL A 490 -22.76 -27.49 8.06
CA VAL A 490 -21.62 -28.23 8.61
C VAL A 490 -20.64 -27.25 9.23
N LEU A 491 -20.57 -27.22 10.57
CA LEU A 491 -19.63 -26.35 11.27
C LEU A 491 -18.18 -26.87 11.15
N GLU A 492 -17.24 -25.95 11.02
CA GLU A 492 -15.80 -26.25 11.09
C GLU A 492 -15.38 -26.71 12.50
N ALA A 493 -14.32 -27.51 12.59
CA ALA A 493 -13.75 -27.93 13.87
C ALA A 493 -13.28 -26.71 14.69
N GLN A 494 -13.45 -26.73 16.02
CA GLN A 494 -13.03 -25.60 16.85
C GLN A 494 -11.50 -25.54 16.92
N ALA A 495 -10.94 -24.31 16.93
CA ALA A 495 -9.49 -24.10 17.06
C ALA A 495 -8.89 -24.74 18.32
N ARG A 496 -9.70 -24.88 19.39
CA ARG A 496 -9.30 -25.54 20.64
C ARG A 496 -9.12 -27.05 20.49
N ASP A 497 -9.85 -27.68 19.57
CA ASP A 497 -9.82 -29.13 19.36
C ASP A 497 -8.61 -29.56 18.52
N GLU A 498 -8.01 -28.65 17.74
CA GLU A 498 -6.84 -28.91 16.90
C GLU A 498 -5.48 -28.69 17.61
N GLY A 499 -5.48 -28.39 18.91
CA GLY A 499 -4.24 -28.21 19.70
C GLY A 499 -3.38 -27.02 19.26
N ILE A 500 -3.93 -26.09 18.47
CA ILE A 500 -3.26 -24.86 18.06
C ILE A 500 -3.30 -23.89 19.26
N THR A 501 -2.43 -24.12 20.23
CA THR A 501 -2.06 -23.09 21.20
C THR A 501 -1.47 -21.94 20.39
N GLN A 502 -2.15 -20.79 20.38
CA GLN A 502 -1.53 -19.54 19.93
C GLN A 502 -0.16 -19.45 20.64
N PRO A 503 0.96 -19.21 19.94
CA PRO A 503 2.15 -18.79 20.64
C PRO A 503 1.74 -17.50 21.34
N ALA A 504 1.66 -17.57 22.67
CA ALA A 504 1.56 -16.39 23.48
C ALA A 504 2.82 -15.60 23.16
N GLU A 505 2.70 -14.54 22.36
CA GLU A 505 3.62 -13.42 22.47
C GLU A 505 3.33 -12.82 23.86
N THR A 506 3.88 -13.47 24.88
CA THR A 506 3.96 -12.96 26.24
C THR A 506 4.85 -11.72 26.20
N SER A 507 4.28 -10.61 26.66
CA SER A 507 4.91 -9.33 27.06
C SER A 507 5.72 -8.59 26.00
#